data_AF-A0A965KW92-F1
#
_entry.id   AF-A0A965KW92-F1
#
_cell.length_a   1.000
_cell.length_b   1.000
_cell.length_c   1.000
_cell.angle_alpha   90.00
_cell.angle_beta   90.00
_cell.angle_gamma   90.00
#
_symmetry.space_group_name_H-M   'P 1'
#
loop_
_entity.id
_entity.type
_entity.pdbx_description
1 polymer ?
#
loop_
_entity_poly.entity_id
_entity_poly.type
_entity_poly.pdbx_seq_one_letter_code
_entity_poly.pdbx_strand_id
1 'polypeptide(L)'
;MNQNHPLKRLARLCSVIGGVIMVALMLMTCYSVIGRNFFEQALIGDFELTAIACGIAVAFFMPICQIERGNIIVDFFTAGRSARFNHRLDRIGDALMAVIFLLLAWRTGVAAVKAEENMGTSMLLGFPDWIVLAGMTIPFVVTAVIAGFQAIERFQADEPEAQ
;
A
#
# COMPACT_ATOMS: atom_id res chain seq x y z
N MET A 1 9.19 1.87 -18.50
CA MET A 1 8.06 2.84 -18.47
C MET A 1 8.52 4.31 -18.44
N ASN A 2 8.15 5.12 -19.44
CA ASN A 2 8.60 6.52 -19.63
C ASN A 2 8.28 7.43 -18.41
N GLN A 3 9.12 8.43 -18.13
CA GLN A 3 9.03 9.26 -16.90
C GLN A 3 7.69 10.02 -16.72
N ASN A 4 6.90 10.17 -17.79
CA ASN A 4 5.66 10.95 -17.84
C ASN A 4 4.36 10.14 -17.73
N HIS A 5 4.41 8.85 -17.39
CA HIS A 5 3.20 8.02 -17.36
C HIS A 5 2.25 8.47 -16.22
N PRO A 6 0.94 8.62 -16.48
CA PRO A 6 -0.03 9.09 -15.47
C PRO A 6 -0.07 8.20 -14.22
N LEU A 7 0.16 6.89 -14.38
CA LEU A 7 0.22 5.95 -13.24
C LEU A 7 1.37 6.27 -12.27
N LYS A 8 2.52 6.76 -12.76
CA LYS A 8 3.65 7.13 -11.90
C LYS A 8 3.36 8.38 -11.08
N ARG A 9 2.65 9.34 -11.67
CA ARG A 9 2.18 10.53 -10.95
C ARG A 9 1.17 10.15 -9.88
N LEU A 10 0.23 9.25 -10.19
CA LEU A 10 -0.76 8.77 -9.24
C LEU A 10 -0.10 8.00 -8.08
N ALA A 11 0.84 7.09 -8.37
CA ALA A 11 1.59 6.36 -7.36
C ALA A 11 2.38 7.30 -6.43
N ARG A 12 3.02 8.33 -7.00
CA ARG A 12 3.75 9.34 -6.22
C ARG A 12 2.82 10.21 -5.38
N LEU A 13 1.64 10.57 -5.88
CA LEU A 13 0.64 11.28 -5.08
C LEU A 13 0.19 10.42 -3.90
N CYS A 14 -0.07 9.14 -4.14
CA CYS A 14 -0.42 8.20 -3.08
C CYS A 14 0.68 8.11 -2.01
N SER A 15 1.95 8.02 -2.39
CA SER A 15 3.05 7.95 -1.43
C SER A 15 3.24 9.23 -0.62
N VAL A 16 3.01 10.40 -1.22
CA VAL A 16 3.01 11.68 -0.49
C VAL A 16 1.90 11.71 0.55
N ILE A 17 0.69 11.26 0.20
CA ILE A 17 -0.44 11.17 1.14
C ILE A 17 -0.10 10.20 2.28
N GLY A 18 0.43 9.01 1.97
CA GLY A 18 0.88 8.04 2.98
C GLY A 18 1.97 8.61 3.90
N GLY A 19 2.91 9.38 3.36
CA GLY A 19 3.94 10.08 4.11
C GLY A 19 3.38 11.14 5.06
N VAL A 20 2.42 11.95 4.61
CA VAL A 20 1.73 12.93 5.46
C VAL A 20 0.99 12.25 6.61
N ILE A 21 0.32 11.12 6.35
CA ILE A 21 -0.36 10.33 7.39
C ILE A 21 0.66 9.79 8.39
N MET A 22 1.81 9.27 7.94
CA MET A 22 2.87 8.80 8.84
C MET A 22 3.44 9.91 9.72
N VAL A 23 3.66 11.11 9.17
CA VAL A 23 4.12 12.26 9.94
C VAL A 23 3.08 12.68 10.98
N ALA A 24 1.80 12.73 10.61
CA ALA A 24 0.72 13.04 11.54
C ALA A 24 0.62 12.00 12.67
N LEU A 25 0.74 10.72 12.32
CA LEU A 25 0.79 9.62 13.28
C LEU A 25 1.98 9.77 14.23
N MET A 26 3.17 10.04 13.70
CA MET A 26 4.37 10.28 14.51
C MET A 26 4.14 11.42 15.51
N LEU A 27 3.64 12.57 15.06
CA LEU A 27 3.35 13.71 15.95
C LEU A 27 2.33 13.36 17.04
N MET A 28 1.28 12.63 16.68
CA MET A 28 0.26 12.17 17.62
C MET A 28 0.83 11.17 18.65
N THR A 29 1.70 10.25 18.23
CA THR A 29 2.39 9.33 19.17
C THR A 29 3.33 10.09 20.11
N CYS A 30 4.11 11.05 19.61
CA CYS A 30 4.94 11.92 20.43
C CYS A 30 4.10 12.67 21.47
N TYR A 31 2.96 13.23 21.05
CA TYR A 31 2.03 13.90 21.96
C TYR A 31 1.50 12.96 23.04
N SER A 32 1.05 11.75 22.67
CA SER A 32 0.54 10.75 23.63
C SER A 32 1.63 10.32 24.64
N VAL A 33 2.87 10.14 24.20
CA VAL A 33 4.00 9.77 25.07
C VAL A 33 4.36 10.91 26.03
N ILE A 34 4.44 12.15 25.54
CA ILE A 34 4.73 13.31 26.39
C ILE A 34 3.60 13.54 27.40
N GLY A 35 2.34 13.52 26.96
CA GLY A 35 1.17 13.68 27.83
C GLY A 35 1.15 12.67 28.97
N ARG A 36 1.41 11.41 28.64
CA ARG A 36 1.43 10.30 29.62
C ARG A 36 2.56 10.43 30.64
N ASN A 37 3.75 10.86 30.20
CA ASN A 37 4.93 10.91 31.06
C ASN A 37 5.00 12.17 31.92
N PHE A 38 4.47 13.30 31.47
CA PHE A 38 4.58 14.58 32.17
C PHE A 38 3.27 15.03 32.84
N PHE A 39 2.11 14.64 32.32
CA PHE A 39 0.81 15.13 32.75
C PHE A 39 -0.15 14.02 33.20
N GLU A 40 0.31 12.77 33.23
CA GLU A 40 -0.50 11.57 33.53
C GLU A 40 -1.77 11.44 32.65
N GLN A 41 -1.78 12.09 31.49
CA GLN A 41 -2.89 12.13 30.54
C GLN A 41 -2.43 11.59 29.20
N ALA A 42 -2.82 10.35 28.90
CA ALA A 42 -2.63 9.77 27.56
C ALA A 42 -3.82 10.12 26.66
N LEU A 43 -3.57 10.16 25.34
CA LEU A 43 -4.64 10.32 24.37
C LEU A 43 -5.50 9.04 24.33
N ILE A 44 -6.79 9.18 24.64
CA ILE A 44 -7.74 8.05 24.63
C ILE A 44 -7.92 7.56 23.20
N GLY A 45 -7.78 6.24 22.99
CA GLY A 45 -7.92 5.62 21.67
C GLY A 45 -6.69 5.78 20.77
N ASP A 46 -5.52 6.11 21.34
CA ASP A 46 -4.28 6.23 20.56
C ASP A 46 -3.90 4.95 19.82
N PHE A 47 -4.14 3.78 20.42
CA PHE A 47 -3.96 2.48 19.78
C PHE A 47 -4.86 2.29 18.54
N GLU A 48 -6.14 2.66 18.61
CA GLU A 48 -7.07 2.54 17.48
C GLU A 48 -6.66 3.47 16.34
N LEU A 49 -6.38 4.74 16.66
CA LEU A 49 -5.97 5.71 15.65
C LEU A 49 -4.65 5.32 14.98
N THR A 50 -3.72 4.75 15.76
CA THR A 50 -2.46 4.21 15.24
C THR A 50 -2.70 3.06 14.27
N ALA A 51 -3.55 2.09 14.64
CA ALA A 51 -3.86 0.96 13.76
C ALA A 51 -4.52 1.42 12.45
N ILE A 52 -5.47 2.35 12.53
CA ILE A 52 -6.16 2.93 11.38
C ILE A 52 -5.18 3.69 10.48
N ALA A 53 -4.41 4.61 11.04
CA ALA A 53 -3.46 5.43 10.30
C ALA A 53 -2.37 4.57 9.63
N CYS A 54 -1.83 3.57 10.35
CA CYS A 54 -0.86 2.62 9.79
C CYS A 54 -1.45 1.83 8.62
N GLY A 55 -2.66 1.28 8.76
CA GLY A 55 -3.30 0.49 7.70
C GLY A 55 -3.52 1.31 6.42
N ILE A 56 -4.02 2.54 6.57
CA ILE A 56 -4.21 3.46 5.46
C ILE A 56 -2.86 3.86 4.85
N ALA A 57 -1.88 4.26 5.67
CA ALA A 57 -0.56 4.69 5.20
C ALA A 57 0.14 3.59 4.38
N VAL A 58 0.16 2.35 4.88
CA VAL A 58 0.74 1.20 4.16
C VAL A 58 0.03 1.00 2.82
N ALA A 59 -1.30 1.04 2.80
CA ALA A 59 -2.05 0.91 1.56
C ALA A 59 -1.63 1.99 0.55
N PHE A 60 -1.46 3.25 0.98
CA PHE A 60 -1.01 4.37 0.15
C PHE A 60 0.46 4.27 -0.34
N PHE A 61 1.32 3.49 0.33
CA PHE A 61 2.68 3.22 -0.14
C PHE A 61 2.76 2.06 -1.16
N MET A 62 1.77 1.18 -1.21
CA MET A 62 1.80 0.03 -2.14
C MET A 62 1.91 0.42 -3.63
N PRO A 63 1.21 1.47 -4.15
CA PRO A 63 1.34 1.88 -5.54
C PRO A 63 2.77 2.24 -5.95
N ILE A 64 3.50 2.98 -5.10
CA ILE A 64 4.88 3.37 -5.40
C ILE A 64 5.83 2.18 -5.26
N CYS A 65 5.60 1.30 -4.29
CA CYS A 65 6.38 0.07 -4.14
C CYS A 65 6.25 -0.82 -5.39
N GLN A 66 5.03 -1.00 -5.88
CA GLN A 66 4.78 -1.82 -7.06
C GLN A 66 5.39 -1.19 -8.33
N ILE A 67 5.28 0.13 -8.53
CA ILE A 67 5.77 0.78 -9.76
C ILE A 67 7.31 0.81 -9.84
N GLU A 68 7.98 0.84 -8.69
CA GLU A 68 9.45 0.83 -8.59
C GLU A 68 10.02 -0.59 -8.54
N ARG A 69 9.17 -1.62 -8.64
CA ARG A 69 9.53 -3.04 -8.43
C ARG A 69 10.26 -3.26 -7.10
N GLY A 70 9.86 -2.51 -6.07
CA GLY A 70 10.48 -2.54 -4.74
C GLY A 70 10.03 -3.69 -3.83
N ASN A 71 9.22 -4.62 -4.34
CA ASN A 71 8.87 -5.83 -3.60
C ASN A 71 10.11 -6.72 -3.47
N ILE A 72 10.29 -7.37 -2.32
CA ILE A 72 11.44 -8.25 -2.09
C ILE A 72 11.39 -9.44 -3.04
N ILE A 73 12.43 -9.60 -3.87
CA ILE A 73 12.61 -10.73 -4.79
C ILE A 73 13.62 -11.70 -4.17
N VAL A 74 13.31 -12.99 -4.19
CA VAL A 74 14.21 -14.04 -3.68
C VAL A 74 15.04 -14.59 -4.84
N ASP A 75 16.25 -14.07 -4.99
CA ASP A 75 17.13 -14.45 -6.11
C ASP A 75 17.90 -15.77 -5.92
N PHE A 76 17.78 -16.41 -4.76
CA PHE A 76 18.52 -17.65 -4.44
C PHE A 76 18.21 -18.80 -5.41
N PHE A 77 16.97 -18.88 -5.92
CA PHE A 77 16.53 -19.92 -6.85
C PHE A 77 16.67 -19.53 -8.33
N THR A 78 16.88 -18.25 -8.63
CA THR A 78 17.01 -17.69 -9.99
C THR A 78 18.45 -17.31 -10.36
N ALA A 79 19.39 -17.35 -9.41
CA ALA A 79 20.81 -17.18 -9.63
C ALA A 79 21.33 -18.18 -10.69
N GLY A 80 21.81 -17.66 -11.82
CA GLY A 80 22.36 -18.47 -12.93
C GLY A 80 21.34 -18.97 -13.97
N ARG A 81 20.06 -18.59 -13.88
CA ARG A 81 19.07 -18.85 -14.94
C ARG A 81 19.13 -17.78 -16.04
N SER A 82 18.60 -18.12 -17.22
CA SER A 82 18.58 -17.20 -18.36
C SER A 82 17.65 -16.01 -18.12
N ALA A 83 17.98 -14.83 -18.65
CA ALA A 83 17.19 -13.60 -18.49
C ALA A 83 15.70 -13.78 -18.89
N ARG A 84 15.42 -14.62 -19.90
CA ARG A 84 14.05 -14.95 -20.31
C ARG A 84 13.28 -15.75 -19.26
N PHE A 85 13.94 -16.63 -18.52
CA PHE A 85 13.29 -17.41 -17.47
C PHE A 85 12.93 -16.52 -16.27
N ASN A 86 13.87 -15.67 -15.83
CA ASN A 86 13.64 -14.72 -14.76
C ASN A 86 12.50 -13.74 -15.12
N HIS A 87 12.51 -13.20 -16.34
CA HIS A 87 11.43 -12.33 -16.80
C HIS A 87 10.04 -13.01 -16.83
N ARG A 88 9.98 -14.32 -17.11
CA ARG A 88 8.71 -15.06 -17.01
C ARG A 88 8.24 -15.18 -15.57
N LEU A 89 9.15 -15.41 -14.63
CA LEU A 89 8.83 -15.45 -13.20
C LEU A 89 8.37 -14.08 -12.71
N ASP A 90 9.05 -13.00 -13.10
CA ASP A 90 8.67 -11.63 -12.74
C ASP A 90 7.25 -11.31 -13.22
N ARG A 91 6.90 -11.68 -14.46
CA ARG A 91 5.55 -11.51 -15.00
C ARG A 91 4.49 -12.30 -14.25
N ILE A 92 4.82 -13.52 -13.81
CA ILE A 92 3.92 -14.32 -12.96
C ILE A 92 3.75 -13.63 -11.60
N GLY A 93 4.82 -13.09 -11.03
CA GLY A 93 4.79 -12.30 -9.80
C GLY A 93 3.90 -11.06 -9.93
N ASP A 94 4.07 -10.28 -11.00
CA ASP A 94 3.25 -9.10 -11.28
C ASP A 94 1.77 -9.47 -11.49
N ALA A 95 1.48 -10.56 -12.22
CA ALA A 95 0.12 -11.05 -12.40
C ALA A 95 -0.52 -11.49 -11.08
N LEU A 96 0.25 -12.18 -10.23
CA LEU A 96 -0.21 -12.60 -8.91
C LEU A 96 -0.49 -11.39 -8.01
N MET A 97 0.41 -10.39 -8.01
CA MET A 97 0.21 -9.14 -7.29
C MET A 97 -1.04 -8.39 -7.77
N ALA A 98 -1.28 -8.35 -9.08
CA ALA A 98 -2.48 -7.74 -9.64
C ALA A 98 -3.76 -8.43 -9.13
N VAL A 99 -3.78 -9.76 -9.12
CA VAL A 99 -4.91 -10.55 -8.60
C VAL A 99 -5.11 -10.32 -7.10
N ILE A 100 -4.04 -10.38 -6.30
CA ILE A 100 -4.12 -10.19 -4.85
C ILE A 100 -4.66 -8.80 -4.52
N PHE A 101 -4.10 -7.74 -5.10
CA PHE A 101 -4.54 -6.37 -4.83
C PHE A 101 -5.95 -6.08 -5.35
N LEU A 102 -6.37 -6.72 -6.46
CA LEU A 102 -7.75 -6.65 -6.93
C LEU A 102 -8.71 -7.33 -5.94
N LEU A 103 -8.36 -8.50 -5.42
CA LEU A 103 -9.16 -9.20 -4.41
C LEU A 103 -9.24 -8.40 -3.11
N LEU A 104 -8.13 -7.79 -2.67
CA LEU A 104 -8.11 -6.91 -1.51
C LEU A 104 -9.02 -5.71 -1.72
N ALA A 105 -8.88 -5.00 -2.84
CA ALA A 105 -9.73 -3.85 -3.19
C ALA A 105 -11.21 -4.23 -3.23
N TRP A 106 -11.56 -5.36 -3.86
CA TRP A 106 -12.93 -5.87 -3.86
C TRP A 106 -13.43 -6.15 -2.45
N ARG A 107 -12.62 -6.86 -1.64
CA ARG A 107 -13.05 -7.32 -0.33
C ARG A 107 -13.17 -6.17 0.68
N THR A 108 -12.28 -5.18 0.62
CA THR A 108 -12.35 -3.95 1.43
C THR A 108 -13.46 -3.03 0.95
N GLY A 109 -13.71 -2.93 -0.36
CA GLY A 109 -14.82 -2.16 -0.90
C GLY A 109 -16.19 -2.70 -0.45
N VAL A 110 -16.39 -4.01 -0.53
CA VAL A 110 -17.60 -4.66 0.00
C VAL A 110 -17.70 -4.50 1.52
N ALA A 111 -16.56 -4.55 2.23
CA ALA A 111 -16.55 -4.32 3.68
C ALA A 111 -16.92 -2.87 4.04
N ALA A 112 -16.47 -1.89 3.26
CA ALA A 112 -16.79 -0.47 3.47
C ALA A 112 -18.30 -0.21 3.37
N VAL A 113 -18.94 -0.71 2.30
CA VAL A 113 -20.39 -0.56 2.10
C VAL A 113 -21.16 -1.19 3.26
N LYS A 114 -20.80 -2.41 3.68
CA LYS A 114 -21.44 -3.08 4.81
C LYS A 114 -21.21 -2.36 6.14
N ALA A 115 -20.04 -1.75 6.33
CA ALA A 115 -19.73 -0.99 7.53
C ALA A 115 -20.56 0.30 7.61
N GLU A 116 -20.83 0.95 6.48
CA GLU A 116 -21.72 2.11 6.41
C GLU A 116 -23.16 1.73 6.74
N GLU A 117 -23.68 0.67 6.12
CA GLU A 117 -25.06 0.18 6.34
C GLU A 117 -25.33 -0.21 7.80
N ASN A 118 -24.34 -0.82 8.47
CA ASN A 118 -24.48 -1.29 9.85
C ASN A 118 -24.05 -0.25 10.90
N MET A 119 -23.70 0.98 10.50
CA MET A 119 -23.13 2.00 11.39
C MET A 119 -21.95 1.45 12.20
N GLY A 120 -21.06 0.67 11.56
CA GLY A 120 -19.90 0.07 12.19
C GLY A 120 -18.93 1.11 12.70
N THR A 121 -18.62 1.06 14.00
CA THR A 121 -17.71 2.00 14.66
C THR A 121 -16.68 1.28 15.52
N SER A 122 -15.50 1.86 15.65
CA SER A 122 -14.47 1.40 16.57
C SER A 122 -14.95 1.41 18.02
N MET A 123 -14.40 0.52 18.85
CA MET A 123 -14.92 0.26 20.20
C MET A 123 -14.63 1.41 21.18
N LEU A 124 -13.47 2.08 21.06
CA LEU A 124 -13.06 3.13 21.98
C LEU A 124 -13.43 4.52 21.47
N LEU A 125 -13.07 4.85 20.23
CA LEU A 125 -13.30 6.18 19.65
C LEU A 125 -14.68 6.34 19.00
N GLY A 126 -15.40 5.25 18.74
CA GLY A 126 -16.60 5.31 17.91
C GLY A 126 -16.29 5.73 16.47
N PHE A 127 -15.05 5.51 16.00
CA PHE A 127 -14.62 5.97 14.68
C PHE A 127 -15.30 5.12 13.59
N PRO A 128 -15.88 5.73 12.54
CA PRO A 128 -16.59 4.99 11.50
C PRO A 128 -15.66 4.10 10.67
N ASP A 129 -15.89 2.79 10.70
CA ASP A 129 -15.03 1.80 10.05
C ASP A 129 -15.03 1.92 8.53
N TRP A 130 -16.15 2.38 7.95
CA TRP A 130 -16.29 2.52 6.50
C TRP A 130 -15.28 3.50 5.90
N ILE A 131 -14.89 4.56 6.63
CA ILE A 131 -13.90 5.55 6.18
C ILE A 131 -12.54 4.88 5.99
N VAL A 132 -12.16 4.02 6.94
CA VAL A 132 -10.89 3.30 6.91
C VAL A 132 -10.86 2.35 5.72
N LEU A 133 -11.91 1.55 5.57
CA LEU A 133 -12.03 0.55 4.51
C LEU A 133 -12.12 1.19 3.12
N ALA A 134 -12.86 2.30 2.97
CA ALA A 134 -12.93 3.07 1.74
C ALA A 134 -11.57 3.70 1.41
N GLY A 135 -10.90 4.28 2.42
CA GLY A 135 -9.57 4.89 2.29
C GLY A 135 -8.50 3.91 1.82
N MET A 136 -8.55 2.65 2.26
CA MET A 136 -7.63 1.59 1.81
C MET A 136 -7.97 1.05 0.42
N THR A 137 -9.26 1.05 0.05
CA THR A 137 -9.72 0.50 -1.23
C THR A 137 -9.11 1.24 -2.43
N ILE A 138 -9.05 2.58 -2.37
CA ILE A 138 -8.53 3.42 -3.45
C ILE A 138 -7.09 3.04 -3.85
N PRO A 139 -6.08 3.07 -2.95
CA PRO A 139 -4.71 2.74 -3.34
C PRO A 139 -4.52 1.24 -3.67
N PHE A 140 -5.36 0.33 -3.16
CA PHE A 140 -5.35 -1.07 -3.59
C PHE A 140 -5.78 -1.22 -5.05
N VAL A 141 -6.82 -0.51 -5.50
CA VAL A 141 -7.20 -0.47 -6.91
C VAL A 141 -6.05 0.07 -7.76
N VAL A 142 -5.41 1.16 -7.32
CA VAL A 142 -4.27 1.75 -8.05
C VAL A 142 -3.12 0.74 -8.16
N THR A 143 -2.80 0.03 -7.08
CA THR A 143 -1.75 -1.01 -7.06
C THR A 143 -2.09 -2.15 -8.02
N ALA A 144 -3.34 -2.63 -8.00
CA ALA A 144 -3.80 -3.70 -8.89
C ALA A 144 -3.67 -3.31 -10.37
N VAL A 145 -4.04 -2.07 -10.72
CA VAL A 145 -3.89 -1.55 -12.08
C VAL A 145 -2.41 -1.49 -12.47
N ILE A 146 -1.54 -0.95 -11.61
CA ILE A 146 -0.10 -0.85 -11.87
C ILE A 146 0.53 -2.23 -12.07
N ALA A 147 0.18 -3.21 -11.23
CA ALA A 147 0.67 -4.59 -11.34
C ALA A 147 0.18 -5.26 -12.65
N GLY A 148 -1.10 -5.04 -13.01
CA GLY A 148 -1.67 -5.55 -14.26
C GLY A 148 -0.96 -5.02 -15.51
N PHE A 149 -0.61 -3.73 -15.53
CA PHE A 149 0.18 -3.15 -16.62
C PHE A 149 1.59 -3.76 -16.70
N GLN A 150 2.26 -3.95 -15.57
CA GLN A 150 3.60 -4.55 -15.53
C GLN A 150 3.60 -6.02 -15.97
N ALA A 151 2.56 -6.78 -15.63
CA ALA A 151 2.41 -8.16 -16.08
C ALA A 151 2.28 -8.28 -17.62
N ILE A 152 1.68 -7.26 -18.26
CA ILE A 152 1.46 -7.23 -19.72
C ILE A 152 2.66 -6.61 -20.47
N GLU A 153 3.46 -5.76 -19.82
CA GLU A 153 4.62 -5.09 -20.42
C GLU A 153 5.60 -6.14 -21.00
N ARG A 154 5.97 -5.97 -22.28
CA ARG A 154 6.80 -6.94 -23.00
C ARG A 154 8.24 -6.90 -22.51
N PHE A 155 8.90 -8.06 -22.54
CA PHE A 155 10.34 -8.17 -22.32
C PHE A 155 11.08 -7.17 -23.23
N GLN A 156 11.63 -6.12 -22.65
CA GLN A 156 12.71 -5.35 -23.25
C GLN A 156 13.98 -6.04 -22.78
N ALA A 157 14.72 -6.62 -23.73
CA ALA A 157 16.06 -7.08 -23.45
C ALA A 157 16.92 -5.83 -23.32
N ASP A 158 16.93 -5.23 -22.13
CA ASP A 158 17.98 -4.27 -21.81
C ASP A 158 19.29 -5.07 -21.81
N GLU A 159 20.24 -4.61 -22.63
CA GLU A 159 21.60 -5.16 -22.67
C GLU A 159 22.15 -5.23 -21.24
N PRO A 160 22.94 -6.25 -20.90
CA PRO A 160 23.47 -6.38 -19.55
C PRO A 160 24.27 -5.12 -19.22
N GLU A 161 23.77 -4.33 -18.26
CA GLU A 161 24.61 -3.35 -17.58
C GLU A 161 25.72 -4.15 -16.92
N ALA A 162 26.91 -4.07 -17.52
CA ALA A 162 28.13 -4.48 -16.90
C ALA A 162 28.30 -3.68 -15.61
N GLN A 163 28.08 -4.33 -14.48
CA GLN A 163 28.55 -3.92 -13.16
C GLN A 163 29.23 -5.12 -12.50
#